data_AF-A0A632U618-F1
#
_entry.id   AF-A0A632U618-F1
#
_cell.length_a   1.000
_cell.length_b   1.000
_cell.length_c   1.000
_cell.angle_alpha   90.00
_cell.angle_beta   90.00
_cell.angle_gamma   90.00
#
_symmetry.space_group_name_H-M   'P 1'
#
loop_
_entity.id
_entity.type
_entity.pdbx_description
1 polymer ?
#
loop_
_entity_poly.entity_id
_entity_poly.type
_entity_poly.pdbx_seq_one_letter_code
_entity_poly.pdbx_strand_id
1 'polypeptide(L)' 'TCIATDMEESEDGIKLMLESDESICIKDYGYYVLSEVDCDLDREQMINSYRRLFSELSRIGKVTVNSLMS' A
#
# COMPACT_ATOMS: atom_id res chain seq x y z
N THR A 1 -14.68 -20.25 7.93
CA THR A 1 -13.39 -19.56 7.83
C THR A 1 -12.53 -20.35 6.89
N CYS A 2 -11.94 -19.70 5.89
CA CYS A 2 -11.03 -20.33 4.93
C CYS A 2 -9.62 -19.94 5.33
N ILE A 3 -8.77 -20.91 5.66
CA ILE A 3 -7.40 -20.68 6.14
C ILE A 3 -6.45 -21.25 5.10
N ALA A 4 -5.57 -20.40 4.59
CA ALA A 4 -4.49 -20.81 3.70
C ALA A 4 -3.33 -21.37 4.54
N THR A 5 -2.81 -22.53 4.14
CA THR A 5 -1.70 -23.23 4.78
C THR A 5 -0.38 -23.01 4.06
N ASP A 6 -0.43 -22.80 2.75
CA ASP A 6 0.75 -22.61 1.92
C ASP A 6 0.44 -21.70 0.71
N MET A 7 1.48 -21.15 0.12
CA MET A 7 1.41 -20.23 -1.01
C MET A 7 2.55 -20.48 -2.00
N GLU A 8 2.21 -20.61 -3.28
CA GLU A 8 3.15 -20.75 -4.39
C GLU A 8 2.97 -19.57 -5.36
N GLU A 9 4.05 -18.86 -5.66
CA GLU A 9 4.07 -17.77 -6.64
C GLU A 9 4.59 -18.26 -7.99
N SER A 10 3.95 -17.81 -9.07
CA SER A 10 4.29 -18.14 -10.46
C SER A 10 4.12 -16.92 -11.36
N GLU A 11 4.63 -17.00 -12.60
CA GLU A 11 4.45 -15.92 -13.59
C GLU A 11 2.96 -15.58 -13.85
N ASP A 12 2.06 -16.54 -13.67
CA ASP A 12 0.62 -16.37 -13.88
C ASP A 12 -0.15 -15.85 -12.65
N GLY A 13 0.53 -15.64 -11.52
CA GLY A 13 -0.05 -15.17 -10.26
C GLY A 13 0.27 -16.05 -9.04
N ILE A 14 -0.59 -16.01 -8.02
CA ILE A 14 -0.43 -16.77 -6.77
C ILE A 14 -1.39 -17.94 -6.71
N LYS A 15 -0.91 -19.09 -6.27
CA LYS A 15 -1.73 -20.21 -5.83
C LYS A 15 -1.68 -20.35 -4.31
N LEU A 16 -2.84 -20.35 -3.67
CA LEU A 16 -3.01 -20.60 -2.24
C LEU A 16 -3.49 -22.04 -2.03
N MET A 17 -2.84 -22.76 -1.12
CA MET A 17 -3.28 -24.06 -0.64
C MET A 17 -4.07 -23.87 0.66
N LEU A 18 -5.21 -24.53 0.77
CA LEU A 18 -6.09 -24.45 1.92
C LEU A 18 -5.92 -25.65 2.84
N GLU A 19 -6.32 -25.49 4.11
CA GLU A 19 -6.42 -26.63 5.06
C GLU A 19 -7.36 -27.74 4.56
N SER A 20 -8.29 -27.41 3.65
CA SER A 20 -9.22 -28.36 3.04
C SER A 20 -8.62 -29.20 1.91
N ASP A 21 -7.31 -29.10 1.66
CA ASP A 21 -6.61 -29.65 0.48
C ASP A 21 -7.09 -29.05 -0.87
N GLU A 22 -7.94 -28.03 -0.82
CA GLU A 22 -8.34 -27.25 -1.99
C GLU A 22 -7.31 -26.16 -2.31
N SER A 23 -7.34 -25.66 -3.54
CA SER A 23 -6.45 -24.58 -3.96
C SER A 23 -7.21 -23.45 -4.65
N ILE A 24 -6.83 -22.21 -4.37
CA ILE A 24 -7.34 -21.00 -5.02
C ILE A 24 -6.21 -20.35 -5.80
N CYS A 25 -6.43 -20.06 -7.09
CA CYS A 25 -5.49 -19.30 -7.91
C CYS A 25 -5.95 -17.85 -8.08
N ILE A 26 -5.11 -16.92 -7.65
CA ILE A 26 -5.25 -15.47 -7.85
C ILE A 26 -4.36 -15.08 -9.03
N LYS A 27 -4.99 -14.77 -10.16
CA LYS A 27 -4.29 -14.29 -11.37
C LYS A 27 -3.91 -12.82 -11.24
N ASP A 28 -2.95 -12.40 -12.06
CA ASP A 28 -2.51 -11.01 -12.19
C ASP A 28 -2.03 -10.38 -10.87
N TYR A 29 -1.63 -11.21 -9.89
CA TYR A 29 -1.15 -10.73 -8.60
C TYR A 29 0.07 -9.80 -8.77
N GLY A 30 0.96 -10.12 -9.71
CA GLY A 30 2.10 -9.29 -10.07
C GLY A 30 1.72 -7.87 -10.49
N TYR A 31 0.56 -7.66 -11.11
CA TYR A 31 0.08 -6.30 -11.46
C TYR A 31 -0.19 -5.44 -10.22
N TYR A 32 -0.74 -6.04 -9.15
CA TYR A 32 -0.98 -5.36 -7.89
C TYR A 32 0.33 -5.11 -7.12
N VAL A 33 1.27 -6.07 -7.15
CA VAL A 33 2.59 -5.91 -6.52
C VAL A 33 3.44 -4.86 -7.23
N LEU A 34 3.48 -4.86 -8.57
CA LEU A 34 4.26 -3.89 -9.34
C LEU A 34 3.77 -2.45 -9.14
N SER A 35 2.50 -2.24 -8.76
CA SER A 35 2.01 -0.92 -8.36
C SER A 35 2.68 -0.38 -7.08
N GLU A 36 3.13 -1.25 -6.17
CA GLU A 36 3.88 -0.85 -4.97
C GLU A 36 5.39 -0.70 -5.24
N VAL A 37 5.95 -1.40 -6.23
CA VAL A 37 7.40 -1.43 -6.49
C VAL A 37 7.85 -0.33 -7.48
N ASP A 38 7.03 0.03 -8.47
CA ASP A 38 7.28 1.22 -9.32
C ASP A 38 7.14 2.55 -8.53
N CYS A 39 6.68 2.48 -7.29
CA CYS A 39 6.59 3.62 -6.38
C CYS A 39 7.92 3.97 -5.69
N ASP A 40 9.06 3.30 -5.89
CA ASP A 40 10.28 3.69 -5.18
C ASP A 40 10.75 5.11 -5.53
N LEU A 41 10.57 5.55 -6.78
CA LEU A 41 10.78 6.94 -7.21
C LEU A 41 9.67 7.91 -6.72
N ASP A 42 8.49 7.37 -6.44
CA ASP A 42 7.33 8.10 -5.91
C ASP A 42 7.38 8.24 -4.38
N ARG A 43 7.99 7.27 -3.67
CA ARG A 43 8.07 7.18 -2.21
C ARG A 43 8.92 8.30 -1.63
N GLU A 44 10.09 8.58 -2.19
CA GLU A 44 10.90 9.71 -1.73
C GLU A 44 10.19 11.05 -1.97
N GLN A 45 9.53 11.21 -3.12
CA GLN A 45 8.76 12.41 -3.44
C GLN A 45 7.56 12.59 -2.49
N MET A 46 6.86 11.50 -2.19
CA MET A 46 5.76 11.43 -1.24
C MET A 46 6.23 11.80 0.18
N ILE A 47 7.32 11.18 0.66
CA ILE A 47 7.92 11.47 1.97
C ILE A 47 8.33 12.95 2.06
N ASN A 48 8.95 13.50 1.02
CA ASN A 48 9.35 14.90 0.98
C ASN A 48 8.14 15.84 0.98
N SER A 49 7.08 15.48 0.27
CA SER A 49 5.82 16.23 0.26
C SER A 49 5.16 16.27 1.64
N TYR A 50 5.08 15.14 2.33
CA TYR A 50 4.55 15.08 3.71
C TYR A 50 5.41 15.86 4.70
N ARG A 51 6.75 15.77 4.61
CA ARG A 51 7.66 16.53 5.47
C ARG A 51 7.48 18.04 5.29
N ARG A 52 7.30 18.50 4.05
CA ARG A 52 7.03 19.91 3.73
C ARG A 52 5.68 20.36 4.28
N LEU A 53 4.62 19.60 4.03
CA LEU A 53 3.27 19.86 4.56
C LEU A 53 3.31 20.01 6.10
N PHE A 54 3.95 19.07 6.79
CA PHE A 54 4.06 19.10 8.24
C PHE A 54 4.85 20.31 8.75
N SER A 55 5.89 20.71 8.05
CA SER A 55 6.70 21.90 8.39
C SER A 55 5.92 23.20 8.19
N GLU A 56 5.16 23.29 7.09
CA GLU A 56 4.28 24.43 6.83
C GLU A 56 3.15 24.51 7.86
N LEU A 57 2.51 23.40 8.18
CA LEU A 57 1.49 23.30 9.23
C LEU A 57 2.04 23.60 10.63
N SER A 58 3.28 23.17 10.94
CA SER A 58 3.92 23.49 12.22
C SER A 58 4.24 24.98 12.35
N ARG A 59 4.48 25.66 11.22
CA ARG A 59 4.69 27.11 11.18
C ARG A 59 3.38 27.89 11.30
N ILE A 60 2.27 27.30 10.90
CA ILE A 60 0.92 27.87 10.99
C ILE A 60 0.30 27.39 12.30
N GLY A 61 0.35 28.23 13.33
CA GLY A 61 -0.22 27.88 14.65
C GLY A 61 -1.66 27.36 14.56
N LYS A 62 -2.05 26.46 15.48
CA LYS A 62 -3.34 25.75 15.53
C LYS A 62 -4.57 26.65 15.29
N VAL A 63 -4.50 27.92 15.71
CA VAL A 63 -5.56 28.93 15.54
C VAL A 63 -5.78 29.30 14.07
N THR A 64 -4.72 29.39 13.27
CA THR A 64 -4.81 29.75 11.85
C THR A 64 -5.29 28.57 11.00
N VAL A 65 -4.91 27.33 11.33
CA VAL A 65 -5.44 26.11 10.67
C VAL A 65 -6.95 25.99 10.86
N ASN A 66 -7.44 26.20 12.08
CA ASN A 66 -8.89 26.15 12.36
C ASN A 66 -9.67 27.25 11.64
N SER A 67 -9.05 28.41 11.42
CA SER A 67 -9.66 29.53 10.70
C SER A 67 -9.69 29.36 9.18
N LEU A 68 -8.83 28.50 8.61
CA LEU A 68 -8.83 28.16 7.18
C LEU A 68 -9.75 26.97 6.85
N MET A 69 -10.08 26.15 7.86
CA MET A 69 -10.96 24.99 7.74
C MET A 69 -12.42 25.30 8.08
N SER A 70 -12.74 26.57 8.40
CA SER A 70 -14.11 27.10 8.52
C SER A 70 -14.51 27.80 7.23
#